data_AF-A0A3A6T7H0-F1
#
_entry.id   AF-A0A3A6T7H0-F1
#
_cell.length_a   1.000
_cell.length_b   1.000
_cell.length_c   1.000
_cell.angle_alpha   90.00
_cell.angle_beta   90.00
_cell.angle_gamma   90.00
#
_symmetry.space_group_name_H-M   'P 1'
#
loop_
_entity.id
_entity.type
_entity.pdbx_description
1 polymer ?
#
loop_
_entity_poly.entity_id
_entity_poly.type
_entity_poly.pdbx_seq_one_letter_code
_entity_poly.pdbx_strand_id
1 'polypeptide(L)' 'MNTNLNADDKVNFDDKLFALNIPGKVIEVTVAEAQELGAFEENALTEDEALEASDEIINDEE' A
#
# COMPACT_ATOMS: atom_id res chain seq x y z
N MET A 1 -25.95 8.80 -11.96
CA MET A 1 -24.65 9.28 -11.45
C MET A 1 -23.63 9.07 -12.56
N ASN A 2 -22.99 10.15 -12.97
CA ASN A 2 -22.09 10.24 -14.11
C ASN A 2 -20.65 10.08 -13.62
N THR A 3 -20.11 8.86 -13.69
CA THR A 3 -18.70 8.58 -13.41
C THR A 3 -17.84 8.94 -14.62
N ASN A 4 -17.69 10.24 -14.90
CA ASN A 4 -16.58 10.71 -15.72
C ASN A 4 -15.39 10.91 -14.79
N LEU A 5 -14.68 9.82 -14.50
CA LEU A 5 -13.30 9.90 -14.02
C LEU A 5 -12.47 10.40 -15.19
N ASN A 6 -11.90 11.61 -15.07
CA ASN A 6 -11.10 12.26 -16.10
C ASN A 6 -10.02 11.30 -16.60
N ALA A 7 -10.02 11.01 -17.89
CA ALA A 7 -9.00 10.17 -18.52
C ALA A 7 -7.57 10.71 -18.28
N ASP A 8 -7.42 12.02 -18.08
CA ASP A 8 -6.13 12.67 -17.78
C ASP A 8 -5.52 12.21 -16.43
N ASP A 9 -6.33 11.93 -15.41
CA ASP A 9 -5.83 11.48 -14.10
C ASP A 9 -5.37 10.01 -14.13
N LYS A 10 -6.03 9.16 -14.94
CA LYS A 10 -5.62 7.76 -15.13
C LYS A 10 -4.34 7.62 -15.95
N VAL A 11 -4.17 8.44 -17.00
CA VAL A 11 -2.93 8.47 -17.79
C VAL A 11 -1.73 8.85 -16.90
N ASN A 12 -1.92 9.77 -15.95
CA ASN A 12 -0.89 10.19 -15.02
C ASN A 12 -0.49 9.07 -14.03
N PHE A 13 -1.44 8.26 -13.59
CA PHE A 13 -1.18 7.15 -12.66
C PHE A 13 -0.37 6.01 -13.29
N ASP A 14 -0.67 5.63 -14.53
CA ASP A 14 0.08 4.59 -15.25
C ASP A 14 1.56 5.00 -15.43
N ASP A 15 1.82 6.26 -15.74
CA ASP A 15 3.18 6.79 -15.85
C ASP A 15 3.94 6.75 -14.51
N LYS A 16 3.25 7.01 -13.39
CA LYS A 16 3.82 6.86 -12.05
C LYS A 16 4.17 5.41 -11.74
N LEU A 17 3.31 4.46 -12.13
CA LEU A 17 3.55 3.03 -11.93
C LEU A 17 4.81 2.55 -12.68
N PHE A 18 4.98 2.96 -13.93
CA PHE A 18 6.21 2.63 -14.67
C PHE A 18 7.45 3.26 -14.03
N ALA A 19 7.32 4.48 -13.53
CA ALA A 19 8.40 5.20 -12.90
C ALA A 19 8.86 4.58 -11.56
N LEU A 20 8.01 3.84 -10.84
CA LEU A 20 8.40 3.10 -9.61
C LEU A 20 9.45 2.02 -9.86
N ASN A 21 9.58 1.55 -11.10
CA ASN A 21 10.60 0.57 -11.48
C ASN A 21 11.97 1.19 -11.80
N ILE A 22 12.11 2.52 -11.70
CA ILE A 22 13.37 3.22 -11.99
C ILE A 22 14.13 3.44 -10.68
N PRO A 23 15.31 2.81 -10.49
CA PRO A 23 16.08 2.96 -9.24
C PRO A 23 16.44 4.42 -8.94
N GLY A 24 16.27 4.82 -7.68
CA GLY A 24 16.60 6.18 -7.21
C GLY A 24 15.61 7.27 -7.65
N LYS A 25 14.53 6.92 -8.37
CA LYS A 25 13.48 7.86 -8.73
C LYS A 25 12.46 7.97 -7.59
N VAL A 26 12.27 9.18 -7.09
CA VAL A 26 11.24 9.50 -6.08
C VAL A 26 10.00 10.02 -6.80
N ILE A 27 8.83 9.55 -6.40
CA ILE A 27 7.54 9.93 -6.99
C ILE A 27 6.60 10.31 -5.85
N GLU A 28 5.97 11.46 -5.97
CA GLU A 28 4.95 11.91 -5.04
C GLU A 28 3.58 11.34 -5.44
N VAL A 29 2.92 10.70 -4.48
CA VAL A 29 1.59 10.12 -4.63
C VAL A 29 0.71 10.57 -3.47
N THR A 30 -0.59 10.61 -3.71
CA THR A 30 -1.58 10.76 -2.65
C THR A 30 -1.75 9.45 -1.86
N VAL A 31 -2.39 9.53 -0.69
CA VAL A 31 -2.69 8.34 0.13
C VAL A 31 -3.56 7.33 -0.64
N ALA A 32 -4.55 7.82 -1.40
CA ALA A 32 -5.42 6.96 -2.20
C ALA A 32 -4.66 6.24 -3.32
N GLU A 33 -3.77 6.95 -4.03
CA GLU A 33 -2.91 6.35 -5.05
C GLU A 33 -1.94 5.32 -4.45
N ALA A 34 -1.35 5.61 -3.27
CA ALA A 34 -0.48 4.68 -2.57
C ALA A 34 -1.22 3.38 -2.21
N GLN A 35 -2.45 3.48 -1.71
CA GLN A 35 -3.29 2.31 -1.42
C GLN A 35 -3.64 1.52 -2.67
N GLU A 36 -3.95 2.19 -3.80
CA GLU A 36 -4.19 1.51 -5.10
C GLU A 36 -2.95 0.78 -5.62
N LEU A 37 -1.75 1.29 -5.31
CA LEU A 37 -0.47 0.63 -5.57
C LEU A 37 -0.16 -0.51 -4.60
N GLY A 38 -1.04 -0.78 -3.63
CA GLY A 38 -0.84 -1.78 -2.58
C GLY A 38 0.16 -1.35 -1.50
N ALA A 39 0.55 -0.07 -1.47
CA ALA A 39 1.31 0.48 -0.37
C ALA A 39 0.39 0.72 0.82
N PHE A 40 0.84 0.31 2.00
CA PHE A 40 0.18 0.52 3.27
C PHE A 40 1.15 1.22 4.21
N GLU A 41 0.61 2.02 5.13
CA GLU A 41 1.39 2.59 6.21
C GLU A 41 1.83 1.45 7.12
N GLU A 42 3.13 1.20 7.19
CA GLU A 42 3.69 0.23 8.11
C GLU A 42 3.71 0.87 9.50
N ASN A 43 2.80 0.43 10.37
CA ASN A 43 2.89 0.70 11.79
C ASN A 43 3.67 -0.43 12.45
N ALA A 44 4.60 -0.07 13.34
CA ALA A 44 5.25 -1.06 14.19
C ALA A 44 4.18 -1.78 15.03
N LEU A 45 4.35 -3.10 15.21
CA LEU A 45 3.50 -3.87 16.13
C LEU A 45 3.50 -3.20 17.50
N THR A 46 2.32 -3.04 18.06
CA THR A 46 2.16 -2.71 19.48
C THR A 46 2.58 -3.91 20.34
N GLU A 47 2.82 -3.69 21.64
CA GLU A 47 3.18 -4.78 22.57
C GLU A 47 2.12 -5.90 22.58
N ASP A 48 0.84 -5.52 22.58
CA ASP A 48 -0.29 -6.45 22.57
C ASP A 48 -0.35 -7.25 21.26
N GLU A 49 -0.20 -6.59 20.10
CA GLU A 49 -0.16 -7.27 18.79
C GLU A 49 1.06 -8.19 18.65
N ALA A 50 2.20 -7.80 19.25
CA ALA A 50 3.40 -8.63 19.27
C ALA A 50 3.23 -9.88 20.16
N LEU A 51 2.54 -9.75 21.30
CA LEU A 51 2.21 -10.87 22.17
C LEU A 51 1.22 -11.83 21.49
N GLU A 52 0.15 -11.31 20.89
CA GLU A 52 -0.83 -12.11 20.15
C GLU A 52 -0.19 -12.90 19.00
N ALA A 53 0.65 -12.24 18.20
CA ALA A 53 1.42 -12.90 17.13
C ALA A 53 2.40 -13.96 17.66
N SER A 54 2.91 -13.80 18.89
CA SER A 54 3.78 -14.79 19.53
C SER A 54 3.01 -16.01 20.06
N ASP A 55 1.77 -15.81 20.51
CA ASP A 55 0.89 -16.85 21.02
C ASP A 55 0.26 -17.68 19.89
N GLU A 56 0.05 -17.09 18.70
CA GLU A 56 -0.46 -17.81 17.51
C GLU A 56 0.50 -18.92 17.04
N ILE A 57 1.80 -18.81 17.30
CA ILE A 57 2.81 -19.84 16.95
C ILE A 57 2.70 -21.08 17.84
N ILE A 58 2.05 -20.99 19.00
CA ILE A 58 2.00 -22.07 20.00
C ILE A 58 0.71 -22.92 19.87
N ASN A 59 -0.32 -22.43 19.18
CA ASN A 59 -1.64 -23.09 19.12
C ASN A 59 -1.97 -23.79 17.77
N ASP A 60 -1.02 -23.89 16.84
CA ASP A 60 -1.19 -24.66 15.59
C ASP A 60 -0.86 -26.16 15.73
N GLU A 61 -0.72 -26.66 16.97
CA GLU A 61 -0.67 -28.09 17.31
C GLU A 61 -1.88 -28.52 18.15
N GLU A 62 -3.04 -28.72 17.52
CA GLU A 62 -4.04 -29.71 17.96
C GLU A 62 -4.79 -30.36 16.77
#